data_AF-A0A968TRY4-F1
#
_entry.id   AF-A0A968TRY4-F1
#
_cell.length_a   1.000
_cell.length_b   1.000
_cell.length_c   1.000
_cell.angle_alpha   90.00
_cell.angle_beta   90.00
_cell.angle_gamma   90.00
#
_symmetry.space_group_name_H-M   'P 1'
#
loop_
_entity.id
_entity.type
_entity.pdbx_description
1 polymer ?
#
loop_
_entity_poly.entity_id
_entity_poly.type
_entity_poly.pdbx_seq_one_letter_code
_entity_poly.pdbx_strand_id
1 'polypeptide(L)'
;WPNTETVGEAVAALARDPELLAAHRAMLPAGGGAPGDYAPERLIACAKVVDARDLNEALALLTPREKAAALGDVLALDRLIALCVPQP
;
A
#
# COMPACT_ATOMS: atom_id res chain seq x y z
N TRP A 1 -1.47 -17.61 3.14
CA TRP A 1 -1.14 -16.32 2.51
C TRP A 1 -2.07 -15.25 3.07
N PRO A 2 -1.60 -14.00 3.33
CA PRO A 2 -2.33 -13.05 4.16
C PRO A 2 -3.72 -12.74 3.61
N ASN A 3 -4.74 -12.94 4.44
CA ASN A 3 -6.13 -12.58 4.18
C ASN A 3 -6.24 -11.05 4.06
N THR A 4 -7.24 -10.54 3.33
CA THR A 4 -7.51 -9.09 3.22
C THR A 4 -7.56 -8.40 4.58
N GLU A 5 -8.07 -9.09 5.60
CA GLU A 5 -8.09 -8.66 7.01
C GLU A 5 -6.69 -8.32 7.54
N THR A 6 -5.71 -9.19 7.33
CA THR A 6 -4.33 -8.98 7.83
C THR A 6 -3.62 -7.80 7.17
N VAL A 7 -3.96 -7.48 5.92
CA VAL A 7 -3.40 -6.31 5.23
C VAL A 7 -4.06 -5.04 5.71
N GLY A 8 -5.39 -5.06 5.91
CA GLY A 8 -6.09 -3.94 6.54
C GLY A 8 -5.56 -3.65 7.95
N GLU A 9 -5.32 -4.69 8.75
CA GLU A 9 -4.69 -4.60 10.07
C GLU A 9 -3.27 -4.02 9.99
N ALA A 10 -2.45 -4.44 9.01
CA ALA A 10 -1.10 -3.91 8.83
C ALA A 10 -1.12 -2.43 8.46
N VAL A 11 -1.96 -2.01 7.51
CA VAL A 11 -2.09 -0.60 7.13
C VAL A 11 -2.64 0.23 8.30
N ALA A 12 -3.60 -0.29 9.06
CA ALA A 12 -4.12 0.38 10.24
C ALA A 12 -3.07 0.50 11.36
N ALA A 13 -2.24 -0.51 11.58
CA ALA A 13 -1.13 -0.45 12.53
C ALA A 13 -0.10 0.62 12.13
N LEU A 14 0.30 0.64 10.85
CA LEU A 14 1.20 1.64 10.29
C LEU A 14 0.62 3.06 10.39
N ALA A 15 -0.68 3.23 10.15
CA ALA A 15 -1.32 4.55 10.24
C ALA A 15 -1.40 5.07 11.69
N ARG A 16 -1.39 4.18 12.69
CA ARG A 16 -1.50 4.56 14.12
C ARG A 16 -0.15 4.78 14.80
N ASP A 17 0.94 4.28 14.22
CA ASP A 17 2.28 4.38 14.78
C ASP A 17 3.24 5.03 13.76
N PRO A 18 3.52 6.35 13.93
CA PRO A 18 4.42 7.07 13.05
C PRO A 18 5.86 6.55 13.04
N GLU A 19 6.35 5.98 14.15
CA GLU A 19 7.71 5.42 14.23
C GLU A 19 7.79 4.11 13.45
N LEU A 20 6.78 3.25 13.60
CA LEU A 20 6.67 2.01 12.82
C LEU A 20 6.57 2.32 11.31
N LEU A 21 5.76 3.31 10.94
CA LEU A 21 5.63 3.72 9.54
C LEU A 21 6.94 4.28 8.98
N ALA A 22 7.67 5.10 9.75
CA ALA A 22 8.97 5.61 9.35
C ALA A 22 9.99 4.47 9.16
N ALA A 23 10.03 3.51 10.10
CA ALA A 23 10.88 2.33 10.01
C ALA A 23 10.54 1.48 8.78
N HIS A 24 9.25 1.24 8.52
CA HIS A 24 8.78 0.49 7.35
C HIS A 24 9.18 1.19 6.05
N ARG A 25 8.98 2.51 5.93
CA ARG A 25 9.42 3.29 4.77
C ARG A 25 10.92 3.21 4.54
N ALA A 26 11.73 3.23 5.60
CA ALA A 26 13.19 3.12 5.50
C ALA A 26 13.65 1.76 4.96
N MET A 27 12.82 0.71 5.05
CA MET A 27 13.08 -0.62 4.49
C MET A 27 12.67 -0.74 3.02
N LEU A 28 11.91 0.21 2.47
CA LEU A 28 11.45 0.17 1.09
C LEU A 28 12.57 0.59 0.13
N PRO A 29 12.61 0.02 -1.10
CA PRO A 29 13.56 0.43 -2.10
C PRO A 29 13.37 1.93 -2.42
N ALA A 30 14.49 2.64 -2.53
CA ALA A 30 14.50 4.05 -2.89
C ALA A 30 14.16 4.22 -4.39
N GLY A 31 12.86 4.29 -4.70
CA GLY A 31 12.36 4.57 -6.04
C GLY A 31 11.87 3.35 -6.82
N GLY A 32 11.35 3.61 -8.02
CA GLY A 32 10.83 2.58 -8.92
C GLY A 32 11.91 1.63 -9.43
N GLY A 33 11.48 0.50 -10.02
CA GLY A 33 12.39 -0.46 -10.65
C GLY A 33 13.22 0.16 -11.79
N ALA A 34 14.30 -0.53 -12.15
CA ALA A 34 15.11 -0.15 -13.31
C ALA A 34 14.26 -0.14 -14.61
N PRO A 35 14.66 0.59 -15.67
CA PRO A 35 13.98 0.50 -16.95
C PRO A 35 13.85 -0.97 -17.42
N GLY A 36 12.63 -1.42 -17.70
CA GLY A 36 12.33 -2.83 -18.04
C GLY A 36 11.84 -3.68 -16.86
N ASP A 37 12.04 -3.25 -15.61
CA ASP A 37 11.54 -3.92 -14.41
C ASP A 37 10.12 -3.43 -14.04
N TYR A 38 9.20 -3.72 -14.94
CA TYR A 38 7.79 -3.42 -14.77
C TYR A 38 7.14 -4.54 -13.98
N ALA A 39 7.33 -4.55 -12.65
CA ALA A 39 6.61 -5.46 -11.76
C ALA A 39 5.09 -5.17 -11.86
N PRO A 40 4.29 -6.02 -12.55
CA PRO A 40 2.93 -5.65 -12.96
C PRO A 40 2.01 -5.46 -11.75
N GLU A 41 2.17 -6.29 -10.73
CA GLU A 41 1.38 -6.21 -9.51
C GLU A 41 1.59 -4.89 -8.78
N ARG A 42 2.82 -4.34 -8.80
CA ARG A 42 3.14 -3.02 -8.22
C ARG A 42 2.45 -1.90 -8.99
N LEU A 43 2.55 -1.93 -10.32
CA LEU A 43 1.94 -0.92 -11.18
C LEU A 43 0.42 -0.91 -11.06
N ILE A 44 -0.20 -2.09 -11.12
CA ILE A 44 -1.66 -2.24 -10.99
C ILE A 44 -2.13 -1.86 -9.59
N ALA A 45 -1.38 -2.24 -8.54
CA ALA A 45 -1.70 -1.87 -7.17
C ALA A 45 -1.69 -0.34 -6.99
N CYS A 46 -0.65 0.35 -7.48
CA CYS A 46 -0.59 1.81 -7.44
C CYS A 46 -1.82 2.44 -8.13
N ALA A 47 -2.16 1.99 -9.34
CA ALA A 47 -3.31 2.51 -10.07
C ALA A 47 -4.62 2.34 -9.28
N LYS A 48 -4.90 1.12 -8.80
CA LYS A 48 -6.12 0.82 -8.02
C LYS A 48 -6.23 1.61 -6.73
N VAL A 49 -5.11 1.79 -6.02
CA VAL A 49 -5.05 2.53 -4.75
C VAL A 49 -5.24 4.03 -4.96
N VAL A 50 -4.75 4.59 -6.07
CA VAL A 50 -4.99 5.99 -6.44
C VAL A 50 -6.47 6.25 -6.72
N ASP A 51 -7.13 5.36 -7.45
CA ASP A 51 -8.54 5.48 -7.83
C ASP A 51 -9.52 5.26 -6.66
N ALA A 52 -9.09 4.58 -5.60
CA ALA A 52 -9.92 4.28 -4.45
C ALA A 52 -10.26 5.54 -3.63
N ARG A 53 -11.51 5.60 -3.12
CA ARG A 53 -12.02 6.71 -2.31
C ARG A 53 -11.71 6.56 -0.83
N ASP A 54 -11.65 5.32 -0.35
CA ASP A 54 -11.36 4.97 1.03
C ASP A 54 -10.54 3.67 1.11
N LEU A 55 -10.04 3.37 2.31
CA LEU A 55 -9.19 2.21 2.53
C LEU A 55 -9.92 0.89 2.22
N ASN A 56 -11.20 0.78 2.55
CA ASN A 56 -11.94 -0.46 2.35
C ASN A 56 -12.14 -0.75 0.86
N GLU A 57 -12.47 0.27 0.07
CA GLU A 57 -12.52 0.16 -1.39
C GLU A 57 -11.16 -0.24 -1.97
N ALA A 58 -10.06 0.40 -1.53
CA ALA A 58 -8.72 0.05 -1.98
C ALA A 58 -8.40 -1.44 -1.71
N LEU A 59 -8.64 -1.92 -0.49
CA LEU A 59 -8.38 -3.31 -0.10
C LEU A 59 -9.28 -4.31 -0.81
N ALA A 60 -10.49 -3.93 -1.21
CA ALA A 60 -11.39 -4.78 -1.98
C ALA A 60 -10.95 -4.92 -3.45
N LEU A 61 -10.41 -3.85 -4.05
CA LEU A 61 -9.91 -3.85 -5.44
C LEU A 61 -8.61 -4.65 -5.61
N LEU A 62 -7.79 -4.73 -4.56
CA LEU A 62 -6.49 -5.38 -4.60
C LEU A 62 -6.57 -6.90 -4.37
N THR A 63 -5.94 -7.65 -5.28
CA THR A 63 -5.63 -9.06 -5.06
C THR A 63 -4.60 -9.24 -3.94
N PRO A 64 -4.42 -10.44 -3.37
CA PRO A 64 -3.41 -10.69 -2.34
C PRO A 64 -1.97 -10.33 -2.77
N ARG A 65 -1.62 -10.55 -4.05
CA ARG A 65 -0.30 -10.17 -4.58
C ARG A 65 -0.14 -8.67 -4.71
N GLU A 66 -1.18 -7.98 -5.19
CA GLU A 66 -1.20 -6.53 -5.30
C GLU A 66 -1.14 -5.86 -3.91
N LYS A 67 -1.77 -6.45 -2.89
CA LYS A 67 -1.65 -6.00 -1.50
C LYS A 67 -0.22 -6.04 -0.99
N ALA A 68 0.46 -7.18 -1.19
CA ALA A 68 1.86 -7.32 -0.82
C ALA A 68 2.74 -6.32 -1.59
N ALA A 69 2.48 -6.14 -2.89
CA ALA A 69 3.18 -5.17 -3.73
C ALA A 69 2.95 -3.72 -3.25
N ALA A 70 1.72 -3.37 -2.84
CA ALA A 70 1.39 -2.05 -2.32
C ALA A 70 2.11 -1.73 -1.00
N LEU A 71 2.21 -2.71 -0.09
CA LEU A 71 2.98 -2.55 1.15
C LEU A 71 4.50 -2.41 0.91
N GLY A 72 4.99 -2.94 -0.22
CA GLY A 72 6.39 -2.86 -0.63
C GLY A 72 6.74 -1.66 -1.52
N ASP A 73 5.77 -0.79 -1.83
CA ASP A 73 5.95 0.37 -2.69
C ASP A 73 5.59 1.65 -1.93
N VAL A 74 6.50 2.63 -1.96
CA VAL A 74 6.34 3.86 -1.16
C VAL A 74 5.13 4.68 -1.59
N LEU A 75 4.82 4.74 -2.89
CA LEU A 75 3.71 5.55 -3.40
C LEU A 75 2.37 4.90 -3.07
N ALA A 76 2.26 3.58 -3.28
CA ALA A 76 1.06 2.84 -2.92
C ALA A 76 0.83 2.86 -1.40
N LEU A 77 1.89 2.67 -0.60
CA LEU A 77 1.80 2.72 0.85
C LEU A 77 1.33 4.10 1.34
N ASP A 78 1.95 5.18 0.86
CA ASP A 78 1.60 6.54 1.28
C ASP A 78 0.13 6.85 0.97
N ARG A 79 -0.36 6.41 -0.19
CA ARG A 79 -1.76 6.57 -0.56
C ARG A 79 -2.69 5.72 0.33
N LEU A 80 -2.35 4.47 0.64
CA LEU A 80 -3.11 3.65 1.58
C LEU A 80 -3.22 4.31 2.97
N ILE A 81 -2.12 4.89 3.47
CA ILE A 81 -2.12 5.61 4.74
C ILE A 81 -3.00 6.86 4.68
N ALA A 82 -2.97 7.61 3.57
CA ALA A 82 -3.85 8.77 3.38
C ALA A 82 -5.34 8.39 3.38
N LEU A 83 -5.68 7.20 2.88
CA LEU A 83 -7.05 6.65 2.85
C LEU A 83 -7.55 6.15 4.23
N CYS A 84 -6.66 5.98 5.22
CA CYS A 84 -7.05 5.68 6.60
C CYS A 84 -7.67 6.88 7.32
N VAL A 85 -7.32 8.10 6.90
CA VAL A 85 -7.84 9.32 7.51
C VAL A 85 -9.18 9.63 6.85
N PRO A 86 -10.29 9.76 7.61
CA PRO A 86 -11.56 10.18 7.04
C PRO A 86 -11.35 11.52 6.33
N GLN A 87 -11.58 11.54 5.02
CA GLN A 87 -11.54 12.79 4.25
C GLN A 87 -12.68 13.70 4.75
N PRO A 88 -12.44 15.00 4.96
CA PRO A 88 -13.46 15.93 5.43
C PRO A 88 -14.62 16.10 4.46
#